data_AF-A0A6M0A6U7-F1
#
_entry.id   AF-A0A6M0A6U7-F1
#
_cell.length_a   1.000
_cell.length_b   1.000
_cell.length_c   1.000
_cell.angle_alpha   90.00
_cell.angle_beta   90.00
_cell.angle_gamma   90.00
#
_symmetry.space_group_name_H-M   'P 1'
#
loop_
_entity.id
_entity.type
_entity.pdbx_description
1 polymer ?
#
loop_
_entity_poly.entity_id
_entity_poly.type
_entity_poly.pdbx_seq_one_letter_code
_entity_poly.pdbx_strand_id
1 'polypeptide(L)'
;MNKPLFLLNKLMIILALPIILVSLVGFNNKTQAQTEEKRAACVLVDFDGRIRASGPCDVKITKSNTGVEFDIEWDGSIRTLFSMREFPTDGTYSVEISNGGRASMKVEKEGSVFILRSSSGFRGRVIFP
;
A
#
# COMPACT_ATOMS: atom_id res chain seq x y z
N MET A 1 -66.81 8.58 41.89
CA MET A 1 -66.89 7.12 41.69
C MET A 1 -66.68 6.81 40.22
N ASN A 2 -65.85 5.78 39.95
CA ASN A 2 -65.66 4.98 38.72
C ASN A 2 -64.93 5.58 37.49
N LYS A 3 -63.68 5.09 37.31
CA LYS A 3 -63.04 4.75 36.00
C LYS A 3 -63.68 3.44 35.45
N PRO A 4 -63.60 3.10 34.14
CA PRO A 4 -62.40 2.54 33.45
C PRO A 4 -62.15 3.18 32.05
N LEU A 5 -60.92 3.37 31.55
CA LEU A 5 -59.85 2.50 31.02
C LEU A 5 -59.99 2.13 29.51
N PHE A 6 -58.86 2.24 28.80
CA PHE A 6 -58.50 1.81 27.42
C PHE A 6 -58.84 2.77 26.26
N LEU A 7 -57.99 3.07 25.26
CA LEU A 7 -56.67 2.58 24.81
C LEU A 7 -56.11 3.58 23.75
N LEU A 8 -54.78 3.78 23.73
CA LEU A 8 -53.85 4.18 22.62
C LEU A 8 -54.35 5.11 21.48
N ASN A 9 -53.58 6.09 20.97
CA ASN A 9 -52.19 5.95 20.54
C ASN A 9 -51.55 7.34 20.32
N LYS A 10 -50.27 7.43 20.70
CA LYS A 10 -49.38 8.58 20.49
C LYS A 10 -48.88 8.60 19.05
N LEU A 11 -48.82 9.77 18.39
CA LEU A 11 -47.62 10.19 17.66
C LEU A 11 -47.67 11.70 17.35
N MET A 12 -46.91 12.48 18.12
CA MET A 12 -46.55 13.86 17.81
C MET A 12 -45.55 13.84 16.64
N ILE A 13 -45.89 14.54 15.56
CA ILE A 13 -44.95 14.91 14.50
C ILE A 13 -44.23 16.17 14.97
N ILE A 14 -42.98 16.02 15.43
CA ILE A 14 -42.06 17.14 15.69
C ILE A 14 -41.05 17.16 14.54
N LEU A 15 -40.89 18.34 13.95
CA LEU A 15 -39.93 18.67 12.90
C LEU A 15 -38.52 18.16 13.20
N ALA A 16 -37.90 17.47 12.25
CA ALA A 16 -36.46 17.28 12.19
C ALA A 16 -35.94 17.93 10.90
N LEU A 17 -35.31 19.10 11.04
CA LEU A 17 -34.43 19.64 10.00
C LEU A 17 -33.34 18.61 9.66
N PRO A 18 -32.88 18.53 8.40
CA PRO A 18 -31.67 17.77 8.10
C PRO A 18 -30.48 18.50 8.74
N ILE A 19 -30.07 18.04 9.92
CA ILE A 19 -28.76 18.36 10.49
C ILE A 19 -27.75 17.74 9.52
N ILE A 20 -27.18 18.57 8.65
CA ILE A 20 -26.01 18.18 7.86
C ILE A 20 -24.87 18.02 8.87
N LEU A 21 -24.66 16.78 9.30
CA LEU A 21 -23.54 16.37 10.10
C LEU A 21 -22.29 16.45 9.21
N VAL A 22 -21.72 17.66 9.08
CA VAL A 22 -20.38 17.81 8.50
C VAL A 22 -19.43 17.21 9.52
N SER A 23 -19.18 15.91 9.42
CA SER A 23 -18.08 15.30 10.15
C SER A 23 -16.82 16.10 9.82
N LEU A 24 -16.25 16.75 10.84
CA LEU A 24 -14.85 17.10 10.89
C LEU A 24 -14.05 15.79 10.83
N VAL A 25 -14.02 15.16 9.66
CA VAL A 25 -12.98 14.19 9.34
C VAL A 25 -11.74 15.05 9.19
N GLY A 26 -10.92 15.10 10.23
CA GLY A 26 -9.60 15.69 10.14
C GLY A 26 -8.94 15.13 8.88
N PHE A 27 -8.60 16.02 7.94
CA PHE A 27 -7.79 15.69 6.78
C PHE A 27 -6.43 15.23 7.29
N ASN A 28 -6.35 13.97 7.70
CA ASN A 28 -5.10 13.27 7.87
C ASN A 28 -4.51 13.23 6.46
N ASN A 29 -3.36 13.88 6.22
CA ASN A 29 -2.67 13.99 4.94
C ASN A 29 -2.39 12.64 4.20
N LYS A 30 -2.87 11.51 4.73
CA LYS A 30 -2.95 10.19 4.08
C LYS A 30 -4.25 9.96 3.27
N THR A 31 -5.15 10.93 3.16
CA THR A 31 -6.48 10.76 2.52
C THR A 31 -6.43 10.57 1.00
N GLN A 32 -5.24 10.58 0.38
CA GLN A 32 -5.08 10.41 -1.07
C GLN A 32 -4.02 9.35 -1.40
N ALA A 33 -3.92 8.31 -0.59
CA ALA A 33 -3.12 7.13 -0.92
C ALA A 33 -3.94 6.18 -1.82
N GLN A 34 -3.43 5.89 -3.02
CA GLN A 34 -3.97 4.86 -3.90
C GLN A 34 -3.10 3.61 -3.83
N THR A 35 -3.71 2.48 -3.50
CA THR A 35 -3.02 1.20 -3.38
C THR A 35 -3.41 0.31 -4.54
N GLU A 36 -2.41 -0.26 -5.20
CA GLU A 36 -2.56 -1.22 -6.29
C GLU A 36 -1.83 -2.51 -5.91
N GLU A 37 -2.50 -3.65 -6.04
CA GLU A 37 -1.91 -4.97 -5.85
C GLU A 37 -1.74 -5.63 -7.21
N LYS A 38 -0.52 -6.10 -7.49
CA LYS A 38 -0.14 -6.70 -8.76
C LYS A 38 0.52 -8.04 -8.51
N ARG A 39 0.24 -8.97 -9.42
CA ARG A 39 1.01 -10.20 -9.52
C ARG A 39 2.11 -10.03 -10.56
N ALA A 40 3.33 -10.42 -10.21
CA ALA A 40 4.49 -10.30 -11.07
C ALA A 40 5.30 -11.60 -11.09
N ALA A 41 6.14 -11.78 -12.11
CA ALA A 41 7.16 -12.82 -12.10
C ALA A 41 8.41 -12.26 -11.41
N CYS A 42 8.85 -12.93 -10.35
CA CYS A 42 9.94 -12.49 -9.50
C CYS A 42 11.08 -13.49 -9.43
N VAL A 43 12.30 -12.98 -9.30
CA VAL A 43 13.49 -13.75 -8.90
C VAL A 43 14.26 -12.93 -7.87
N LEU A 44 14.57 -13.55 -6.73
CA LEU A 44 15.41 -12.98 -5.68
C LEU A 44 16.70 -13.78 -5.57
N VAL A 45 17.83 -13.08 -5.64
CA VAL A 45 19.18 -13.66 -5.58
C VAL A 45 19.96 -12.99 -4.45
N ASP A 46 20.73 -13.78 -3.70
CA ASP A 46 21.66 -13.27 -2.69
C ASP A 46 23.01 -12.83 -3.28
N PHE A 47 23.92 -12.42 -2.40
CA PHE A 47 25.24 -11.91 -2.78
C PHE A 47 26.11 -12.96 -3.46
N ASP A 48 25.95 -14.24 -3.08
CA ASP A 48 26.72 -15.37 -3.59
C ASP A 48 26.12 -15.92 -4.90
N GLY A 49 25.07 -15.28 -5.42
CA GLY A 49 24.40 -15.67 -6.65
C GLY A 49 23.37 -16.80 -6.46
N ARG A 50 23.06 -17.18 -5.22
CA ARG A 50 22.07 -18.23 -4.94
C ARG A 50 20.66 -17.66 -5.02
N ILE A 51 19.80 -18.36 -5.73
CA ILE A 51 18.37 -18.04 -5.81
C ILE A 51 17.75 -18.31 -4.43
N ARG A 52 17.18 -17.27 -3.84
CA ARG A 52 16.45 -17.31 -2.56
C ARG A 52 14.96 -17.52 -2.77
N ALA A 53 14.41 -16.93 -3.82
CA ALA A 53 13.03 -17.05 -4.23
C ALA A 53 12.92 -16.95 -5.76
N SER A 54 12.03 -17.71 -6.38
CA SER A 54 11.74 -17.60 -7.81
C SER A 54 10.32 -18.07 -8.10
N GLY A 55 9.58 -17.31 -8.91
CA GLY A 55 8.20 -17.62 -9.26
C GLY A 55 7.29 -16.40 -9.17
N PRO A 56 5.97 -16.60 -9.11
CA PRO A 56 5.05 -15.49 -8.91
C PRO A 56 5.27 -14.83 -7.55
N CYS A 57 5.17 -13.51 -7.50
CA CYS A 57 5.21 -12.69 -6.30
C CYS A 57 4.05 -11.71 -6.31
N ASP A 58 3.67 -11.28 -5.11
CA ASP A 58 2.69 -10.24 -4.93
C ASP A 58 3.41 -8.92 -4.65
N VAL A 59 3.01 -7.89 -5.39
CA VAL A 59 3.60 -6.55 -5.31
C VAL A 59 2.50 -5.56 -5.01
N LYS A 60 2.60 -4.92 -3.85
CA LYS A 60 1.71 -3.86 -3.42
C LYS A 60 2.40 -2.52 -3.59
N ILE A 61 1.75 -1.62 -4.31
CA ILE A 61 2.24 -0.29 -4.65
C ILE A 61 1.29 0.72 -4.03
N THR A 62 1.76 1.50 -3.08
CA THR A 62 0.97 2.57 -2.46
C THR A 62 1.49 3.92 -2.91
N LYS A 63 0.72 4.64 -3.73
CA LYS A 63 1.03 5.98 -4.21
C LYS A 63 0.34 7.01 -3.35
N SER A 64 1.07 7.96 -2.79
CA SER A 64 0.53 9.09 -2.03
C SER A 64 1.08 10.41 -2.56
N ASN A 65 0.62 11.52 -1.99
CA ASN A 65 1.18 12.85 -2.23
C ASN A 65 2.64 13.01 -1.73
N THR A 66 3.14 12.08 -0.92
CA THR A 66 4.50 12.12 -0.38
C THR A 66 5.46 11.15 -1.06
N GLY A 67 4.96 10.29 -1.97
CA GLY A 67 5.78 9.37 -2.72
C GLY A 67 5.09 8.06 -3.08
N VAL A 68 5.90 7.04 -3.35
CA VAL A 68 5.48 5.70 -3.72
C VAL A 68 6.15 4.69 -2.80
N GLU A 69 5.36 3.86 -2.15
CA GLU A 69 5.82 2.73 -1.35
C GLU A 69 5.64 1.44 -2.15
N PHE A 70 6.67 0.61 -2.15
CA PHE A 70 6.69 -0.70 -2.76
C PHE A 70 6.88 -1.76 -1.69
N ASP A 71 5.96 -2.71 -1.67
CA ASP A 71 5.93 -3.83 -0.77
C ASP A 71 5.86 -5.10 -1.59
N ILE A 72 6.96 -5.88 -1.58
CA ILE A 72 7.13 -7.05 -2.43
C ILE A 72 7.23 -8.27 -1.53
N GLU A 73 6.29 -9.20 -1.69
CA GLU A 73 6.32 -10.51 -1.06
C GLU A 73 6.84 -11.54 -2.06
N TRP A 74 8.08 -11.95 -1.86
CA TRP A 74 8.71 -13.02 -2.61
C TRP A 74 8.28 -14.35 -1.99
N ASP A 75 7.79 -15.26 -2.83
CA ASP A 75 7.45 -16.67 -2.51
C ASP A 75 6.60 -16.96 -1.26
N GLY A 76 6.01 -15.93 -0.64
CA GLY A 76 5.21 -16.05 0.58
C GLY A 76 6.02 -15.97 1.88
N SER A 77 7.35 -15.79 1.82
CA SER A 77 8.21 -15.85 3.01
C SER A 77 9.17 -14.67 3.17
N ILE A 78 9.66 -14.11 2.05
CA ILE A 78 10.60 -13.00 2.09
C ILE A 78 9.85 -11.73 1.69
N ARG A 79 10.03 -10.63 2.44
CA ARG A 79 9.35 -9.36 2.17
C ARG A 79 10.36 -8.22 2.04
N THR A 80 10.20 -7.40 1.01
CA THR A 80 11.03 -6.21 0.76
C THR A 80 10.15 -4.98 0.69
N LEU A 81 10.41 -4.01 1.57
CA LEU A 81 9.68 -2.74 1.66
C LEU A 81 10.62 -1.58 1.39
N PHE A 82 10.27 -0.70 0.44
CA PHE A 82 11.03 0.51 0.15
C PHE A 82 10.12 1.63 -0.35
N SER A 83 10.62 2.87 -0.30
CA SER A 83 9.87 4.02 -0.78
C SER A 83 10.69 4.92 -1.71
N MET A 84 9.99 5.62 -2.59
CA MET A 84 10.53 6.54 -3.59
C MET A 84 9.74 7.84 -3.53
N ARG A 85 10.35 8.96 -3.93
CA ARG A 85 9.63 10.26 -4.02
C ARG A 85 8.58 10.27 -5.14
N GLU A 86 8.80 9.48 -6.17
CA GLU A 86 7.93 9.39 -7.34
C GLU A 86 7.99 7.98 -7.92
N PHE A 87 6.99 7.63 -8.74
CA PHE A 87 6.98 6.34 -9.42
C PHE A 87 8.12 6.33 -10.46
N PRO A 88 8.97 5.29 -10.49
CA PRO A 88 10.13 5.29 -11.38
C PRO A 88 9.70 5.25 -12.85
N THR A 89 10.35 6.08 -13.67
CA THR A 89 10.41 5.92 -15.12
C THR A 89 11.63 5.08 -15.49
N ASP A 90 11.91 4.88 -16.78
CA ASP A 90 13.10 4.15 -17.17
C ASP A 90 14.36 4.90 -16.72
N GLY A 91 15.30 4.19 -16.08
CA GLY A 91 16.46 4.81 -15.42
C GLY A 91 16.88 4.13 -14.12
N THR A 92 17.91 4.69 -13.46
CA THR A 92 18.47 4.19 -12.19
C THR A 92 18.17 5.15 -11.03
N TYR A 93 17.61 4.64 -9.93
CA TYR A 93 17.25 5.44 -8.75
C TYR A 93 17.86 4.88 -7.48
N SER A 94 18.37 5.73 -6.59
CA SER A 94 18.80 5.33 -5.25
C SER A 94 17.67 5.52 -4.24
N VAL A 95 17.32 4.48 -3.48
CA VAL A 95 16.21 4.48 -2.52
C VAL A 95 16.65 3.95 -1.16
N GLU A 96 15.98 4.38 -0.09
CA GLU A 96 16.24 3.92 1.28
C GLU A 96 15.23 2.83 1.68
N ILE A 97 15.72 1.74 2.26
CA ILE A 97 14.90 0.62 2.75
C ILE A 97 14.48 0.89 4.20
N SER A 98 13.19 0.77 4.49
CA SER A 98 12.61 1.07 5.81
C SER A 98 12.80 -0.06 6.84
N ASN A 99 13.15 -1.27 6.41
CA ASN A 99 13.11 -2.47 7.25
C ASN A 99 14.46 -2.84 7.91
N GLY A 100 15.00 -1.92 8.72
CA GLY A 100 16.03 -2.27 9.74
C GLY A 100 17.50 -2.03 9.39
N GLY A 101 17.80 -1.40 8.25
CA GLY A 101 19.16 -0.98 7.93
C GLY A 101 19.19 -0.05 6.72
N ARG A 102 19.99 1.02 6.80
CA ARG A 102 20.26 1.91 5.66
C ARG A 102 21.00 1.14 4.58
N ALA A 103 20.27 0.45 3.72
CA ALA A 103 20.82 -0.06 2.49
C ALA A 103 20.32 0.84 1.36
N SER A 104 21.25 1.44 0.63
CA SER A 104 20.94 2.15 -0.60
C SER A 104 20.58 1.09 -1.64
N MET A 105 19.37 1.15 -2.17
CA MET A 105 18.94 0.28 -3.25
C MET A 105 18.89 1.04 -4.56
N LYS A 106 19.52 0.49 -5.60
CA LYS A 106 19.39 0.94 -6.98
C LYS A 106 18.19 0.24 -7.61
N VAL A 107 17.22 1.01 -8.09
CA VAL A 107 16.09 0.54 -8.89
C VAL A 107 16.37 0.88 -10.33
N GLU A 108 16.46 -0.12 -11.19
CA GLU A 108 16.55 0.04 -12.65
C GLU A 108 15.22 -0.39 -13.26
N LYS A 109 14.56 0.51 -13.98
CA LYS A 109 13.33 0.20 -14.71
C LYS A 109 13.61 0.20 -16.21
N GLU A 110 13.17 -0.83 -16.90
CA GLU A 110 13.20 -0.96 -18.35
C GLU A 110 11.89 -1.60 -18.81
N GLY A 111 10.98 -0.79 -19.37
CA GLY A 111 9.64 -1.28 -19.73
C GLY A 111 8.88 -1.82 -18.52
N SER A 112 8.55 -3.11 -18.51
CA SER A 112 7.87 -3.80 -17.41
C SER A 112 8.80 -4.48 -16.41
N VAL A 113 10.11 -4.39 -16.62
CA VAL A 113 11.13 -5.00 -15.76
C VAL A 113 11.63 -3.99 -14.73
N PHE A 114 11.70 -4.43 -13.48
CA PHE A 114 12.27 -3.70 -12.37
C PHE A 114 13.40 -4.53 -11.77
N ILE A 115 14.60 -3.97 -11.71
CA ILE A 115 15.76 -4.60 -11.09
C ILE A 115 16.10 -3.81 -9.82
N LEU A 116 16.13 -4.52 -8.70
CA LEU A 116 16.39 -4.00 -7.37
C LEU A 116 17.76 -4.48 -6.92
N ARG A 117 18.72 -3.58 -6.69
CA ARG A 117 20.07 -3.94 -6.22
C ARG A 117 20.39 -3.19 -4.95
N SER A 118 20.51 -3.89 -3.84
CA SER A 118 20.89 -3.26 -2.57
C SER A 118 22.38 -3.32 -2.31
N SER A 119 22.90 -2.30 -1.63
CA SER A 119 24.25 -2.28 -1.09
C SER A 119 24.50 -3.39 -0.05
N SER A 120 23.44 -3.96 0.54
CA SER A 120 23.52 -5.12 1.44
C SER A 120 23.60 -6.46 0.71
N GLY A 121 23.69 -6.46 -0.63
CA GLY A 121 24.02 -7.64 -1.42
C GLY A 121 22.85 -8.42 -2.02
N PHE A 122 21.61 -7.96 -1.86
CA PHE A 122 20.47 -8.59 -2.54
C PHE A 122 20.26 -8.04 -3.96
N ARG A 123 19.83 -8.92 -4.87
CA ARG A 123 19.38 -8.56 -6.22
C ARG A 123 18.00 -9.18 -6.47
N GLY A 124 16.98 -8.33 -6.57
CA GLY A 124 15.63 -8.71 -6.96
C GLY A 124 15.33 -8.33 -8.41
N ARG A 125 14.65 -9.18 -9.15
CA ARG A 125 14.07 -8.85 -10.46
C ARG A 125 12.57 -9.08 -10.39
N VAL A 126 11.78 -8.07 -10.76
CA VAL A 126 10.32 -8.10 -10.81
C VAL A 126 9.90 -7.79 -12.24
N ILE A 127 9.05 -8.62 -12.82
CA ILE A 127 8.54 -8.45 -14.19
C ILE A 127 7.02 -8.39 -14.12
N PHE A 128 6.46 -7.23 -14.41
CA PHE A 128 5.01 -7.09 -14.54
C PHE A 128 4.56 -7.60 -15.91
N PRO A 129 3.43 -8.33 -16.00
CA PRO A 129 2.83 -8.73 -17.27
C PRO A 129 2.25 -7.55 -18.05
#